data_AF-V4Y3K9-F1
#
_entry.id   AF-V4Y3K9-F1
#
_cell.length_a   1.000
_cell.length_b   1.000
_cell.length_c   1.000
_cell.angle_alpha   90.00
_cell.angle_beta   90.00
_cell.angle_gamma   90.00
#
_symmetry.space_group_name_H-M   'P 1'
#
loop_
_entity.id
_entity.type
_entity.pdbx_description
1 polymer ?
#
loop_
_entity_poly.entity_id
_entity_poly.type
_entity_poly.pdbx_seq_one_letter_code
_entity_poly.pdbx_strand_id
1 'polypeptide(L)'
;MPKGQDLYITISSRDVIHGFAVPDLGLKQDAIPQQNNTIKTTPLEEGTYQGYCTEYCGVSHSQMYFTVEVVSQDEYQSYLVEQRGGSASASGNASSVTAPAA
;
A
#
# COMPACT_ATOMS: atom_id res chain seq x y z
N MET A 1 0.87 0.49 4.42
CA MET A 1 1.94 -0.02 3.55
C MET A 1 3.20 -0.25 4.37
N PRO A 2 4.05 -1.23 4.04
CA PRO A 2 5.23 -1.53 4.86
C PRO A 2 6.38 -0.54 4.62
N LYS A 3 7.05 -0.12 5.70
CA LYS A 3 8.27 0.69 5.66
C LYS A 3 9.42 -0.06 4.97
N GLY A 4 10.22 0.68 4.21
CA GLY A 4 11.52 0.24 3.68
C GLY A 4 11.42 -0.78 2.54
N GLN A 5 10.22 -0.98 1.98
CA GLN A 5 9.98 -1.89 0.87
C GLN A 5 9.77 -1.10 -0.42
N ASP A 6 10.27 -1.63 -1.53
CA ASP A 6 9.97 -1.12 -2.86
C ASP A 6 8.53 -1.47 -3.23
N LEU A 7 7.69 -0.45 -3.36
CA LEU A 7 6.27 -0.58 -3.67
C LEU A 7 5.99 -0.04 -5.07
N TYR A 8 5.22 -0.81 -5.84
CA TYR A 8 4.68 -0.42 -7.14
C TYR A 8 3.16 -0.31 -7.00
N ILE A 9 2.63 0.90 -7.15
CA ILE A 9 1.21 1.19 -7.00
C ILE A 9 0.64 1.40 -8.39
N THR A 10 -0.20 0.48 -8.85
CA THR A 10 -0.95 0.62 -10.10
C THR A 10 -2.25 1.37 -9.84
N ILE A 11 -2.46 2.45 -10.59
CA ILE A 11 -3.51 3.44 -10.40
C ILE A 11 -4.29 3.55 -11.70
N SER A 12 -5.61 3.48 -11.58
CA SER A 12 -6.58 3.62 -12.66
C SER A 12 -7.86 4.25 -12.11
N SER A 13 -8.74 4.68 -13.00
CA SER A 13 -10.07 5.19 -12.65
C SER A 13 -11.18 4.39 -13.32
N ARG A 14 -12.36 4.37 -12.70
CA ARG A 14 -13.57 3.72 -13.22
C ARG A 14 -14.50 4.66 -13.98
N ASP A 15 -14.40 5.97 -13.73
CA ASP A 15 -15.36 6.97 -14.19
C ASP A 15 -14.69 8.11 -14.97
N VAL A 16 -14.06 9.06 -14.27
CA VAL A 16 -13.41 10.26 -14.82
C VAL A 16 -11.94 10.31 -14.39
N ILE A 17 -11.19 11.31 -14.84
CA ILE A 17 -9.81 11.47 -14.39
C ILE A 17 -9.80 11.92 -12.92
N HIS A 18 -8.97 11.28 -12.10
CA HIS A 18 -8.61 11.74 -10.75
C HIS A 18 -7.09 11.89 -10.67
N GLY A 19 -6.59 12.48 -9.58
CA GLY A 19 -5.15 12.52 -9.31
C GLY A 19 -4.84 11.92 -7.94
N PHE A 20 -4.14 10.80 -7.89
CA PHE A 20 -3.68 10.22 -6.63
C PHE A 20 -2.41 10.95 -6.19
N ALA A 21 -2.48 11.71 -5.09
CA ALA A 21 -1.32 12.40 -4.55
C ALA A 21 -1.17 12.22 -3.04
N VAL A 22 0.08 12.04 -2.61
CA VAL A 22 0.53 12.02 -1.21
C VAL A 22 1.83 12.82 -1.13
N PRO A 23 1.76 14.14 -0.88
CA PRO A 23 2.90 15.05 -1.06
C PRO A 23 4.11 14.73 -0.19
N ASP A 24 3.88 14.37 1.07
CA ASP A 24 4.93 14.05 2.04
C ASP A 24 5.72 12.79 1.65
N LEU A 25 5.15 11.96 0.76
CA LEU A 25 5.82 10.79 0.19
C LEU A 25 6.30 11.01 -1.25
N GLY A 26 6.16 12.24 -1.78
CA GLY A 26 6.53 12.58 -3.15
C GLY A 26 5.69 11.87 -4.21
N LEU A 27 4.49 11.40 -3.87
CA LEU A 27 3.63 10.66 -4.80
C LEU A 27 2.65 11.58 -5.49
N LYS A 28 2.61 11.49 -6.82
CA LYS A 28 1.56 12.05 -7.66
C LYS A 28 1.46 11.24 -8.95
N GLN A 29 0.27 10.71 -9.22
CA GLN A 29 -0.02 10.03 -10.48
C GLN A 29 -1.49 10.19 -10.85
N ASP A 30 -1.75 10.49 -12.11
CA ASP A 30 -3.13 10.60 -12.61
C ASP A 30 -3.76 9.21 -12.74
N ALA A 31 -5.00 9.10 -12.27
CA ALA A 31 -5.86 7.95 -12.42
C ALA A 31 -6.76 8.17 -13.63
N ILE A 32 -6.39 7.60 -14.78
CA ILE A 32 -7.07 7.80 -16.05
C ILE A 32 -7.94 6.58 -16.37
N PRO A 33 -9.22 6.74 -16.74
CA PRO A 33 -10.04 5.63 -17.16
C PRO A 33 -9.40 4.82 -18.29
N GLN A 34 -9.49 3.49 -18.19
CA GLN A 34 -8.94 2.54 -19.19
C GLN A 34 -7.40 2.53 -19.31
N GLN A 35 -6.68 3.21 -18.42
CA GLN A 35 -5.22 3.17 -18.35
C GLN A 35 -4.75 2.66 -16.99
N ASN A 36 -3.63 1.94 -16.98
CA ASN A 36 -2.97 1.47 -15.76
C ASN A 36 -1.63 2.19 -15.62
N ASN A 37 -1.64 3.28 -14.86
CA ASN A 37 -0.43 4.02 -14.55
C ASN A 37 0.22 3.40 -13.31
N THR A 38 1.56 3.35 -13.26
CA THR A 38 2.26 2.80 -12.09
C THR A 38 3.23 3.83 -11.54
N ILE A 39 3.16 4.07 -10.23
CA ILE A 39 4.13 4.87 -9.48
C ILE A 39 4.91 3.97 -8.52
N LYS A 40 6.22 4.24 -8.37
CA LYS A 40 7.09 3.54 -7.44
C LYS A 40 7.33 4.40 -6.20
N THR A 41 7.38 3.79 -5.03
CA THR A 41 7.80 4.44 -3.78
C THR A 41 8.50 3.47 -2.84
N THR A 42 9.33 4.02 -1.96
CA THR A 42 10.01 3.29 -0.89
C THR A 42 9.90 4.14 0.38
N PRO A 43 8.82 4.01 1.16
CA PRO A 43 8.60 4.88 2.32
C PRO A 43 9.58 4.52 3.43
N LEU A 44 10.33 5.50 3.94
CA LEU A 44 11.43 5.27 4.88
C LEU A 44 11.07 5.54 6.35
N GLU A 45 9.95 6.19 6.60
CA GLU A 45 9.48 6.59 7.93
C GLU A 45 8.08 6.05 8.17
N GLU A 46 7.80 5.59 9.39
CA GLU A 46 6.45 5.19 9.79
C GLU A 46 5.62 6.42 10.11
N GLY A 47 4.31 6.36 9.84
CA GLY A 47 3.42 7.47 10.09
C GLY A 47 2.16 7.44 9.23
N THR A 48 1.28 8.41 9.46
CA THR A 48 0.07 8.62 8.69
C THR A 48 0.26 9.82 7.78
N TYR A 49 0.12 9.61 6.47
CA TYR A 49 0.33 10.61 5.44
C TYR A 49 -0.99 11.00 4.79
N GLN A 50 -1.22 12.31 4.65
CA GLN A 50 -2.44 12.83 4.03
C GLN A 50 -2.35 12.75 2.51
N GLY A 51 -3.34 12.13 1.88
CA GLY A 51 -3.54 12.12 0.44
C GLY A 51 -4.79 12.88 0.01
N TYR A 52 -4.80 13.33 -1.23
CA TYR A 52 -5.93 14.07 -1.82
C TYR A 52 -6.00 13.91 -3.33
N CYS A 53 -7.21 14.12 -3.88
CA CYS A 53 -7.41 14.19 -5.32
C CYS A 53 -6.81 15.49 -5.89
N THR A 54 -5.98 15.40 -6.93
CA THR A 54 -5.32 16.57 -7.56
C THR A 54 -5.77 16.92 -8.96
N GLU A 55 -6.75 16.19 -9.50
CA GLU A 55 -7.33 16.47 -10.83
C GLU A 55 -8.83 16.71 -10.66
N TYR A 56 -9.36 17.75 -11.30
CA TYR A 56 -10.76 18.13 -11.10
C TYR A 56 -11.69 17.01 -11.57
N CYS A 57 -12.36 16.35 -10.61
CA CYS A 57 -13.15 15.15 -10.85
C CYS A 57 -14.65 15.32 -10.55
N GLY A 58 -15.11 16.56 -10.35
CA GLY A 58 -16.52 16.90 -10.15
C GLY A 58 -16.82 17.68 -8.88
N VAL A 59 -18.09 17.75 -8.50
CA VAL A 59 -18.59 18.63 -7.42
C VAL A 59 -17.96 18.36 -6.05
N SER A 60 -17.66 17.10 -5.75
CA SER A 60 -17.05 16.69 -4.48
C SER A 60 -15.52 16.60 -4.55
N HIS A 61 -14.90 17.12 -5.61
CA HIS A 61 -13.45 17.04 -5.82
C HIS A 61 -12.65 17.54 -4.60
N SER A 62 -13.04 18.69 -4.02
CA SER A 62 -12.36 19.28 -2.85
C SER A 62 -12.54 18.50 -1.54
N GLN A 63 -13.41 17.49 -1.51
CA GLN A 63 -13.67 16.65 -0.34
C GLN A 63 -13.04 15.27 -0.46
N MET A 64 -12.39 14.98 -1.60
CA MET A 64 -11.84 13.67 -1.91
C MET A 64 -10.46 13.49 -1.29
N TYR A 65 -10.45 13.28 0.02
CA TYR A 65 -9.28 13.01 0.84
C TYR A 65 -9.13 11.51 1.14
N PHE A 66 -7.90 11.07 1.38
CA PHE A 66 -7.60 9.72 1.88
C PHE A 66 -6.33 9.77 2.73
N THR A 67 -6.06 8.71 3.49
CA THR A 67 -4.82 8.58 4.26
C THR A 67 -4.03 7.38 3.77
N VAL A 68 -2.71 7.46 3.93
CA VAL A 68 -1.82 6.32 3.75
C VAL A 68 -1.01 6.14 5.02
N GLU A 69 -1.14 4.97 5.63
CA GLU A 69 -0.35 4.61 6.81
C GLU A 69 0.88 3.83 6.37
N VAL A 70 2.07 4.29 6.78
CA VAL A 70 3.31 3.51 6.69
C VAL A 70 3.56 2.89 8.05
N VAL A 71 3.66 1.57 8.07
CA VAL A 71 3.77 0.77 9.30
C VAL A 71 4.95 -0.19 9.19
N SER A 72 5.31 -0.80 10.31
CA SER A 72 6.30 -1.87 10.32
C SER A 72 5.86 -3.06 9.45
N GLN A 73 6.82 -3.88 9.02
CA GLN A 73 6.52 -5.09 8.23
C GLN A 73 5.58 -6.05 9.00
N ASP A 74 5.81 -6.23 10.30
CA ASP A 74 5.03 -7.15 11.15
C ASP A 74 3.58 -6.68 11.33
N GLU A 75 3.39 -5.37 11.52
CA GLU A 75 2.05 -4.77 11.59
C GLU A 75 1.32 -4.91 10.26
N TYR A 76 2.01 -4.66 9.14
CA TYR A 76 1.42 -4.86 7.82
C TYR A 76 1.00 -6.33 7.58
N GLN A 77 1.80 -7.31 8.00
CA GLN A 77 1.42 -8.72 7.89
C GLN A 77 0.21 -9.04 8.76
N SER A 78 0.17 -8.53 9.99
CA SER A 78 -0.96 -8.71 10.90
C SER A 78 -2.25 -8.15 10.31
N TYR A 79 -2.19 -6.95 9.73
CA TYR A 79 -3.29 -6.32 9.00
C TYR A 79 -3.78 -7.18 7.83
N LEU A 80 -2.88 -7.77 7.03
CA LEU A 80 -3.25 -8.64 5.91
C LEU A 80 -3.96 -9.92 6.35
N VAL A 81 -3.57 -10.48 7.50
CA VAL A 81 -4.21 -11.68 8.07
C VAL A 81 -5.63 -11.38 8.51
N GLU A 82 -5.81 -10.24 9.19
CA GLU A 82 -7.12 -9.78 9.64
C GLU A 82 -8.06 -9.50 8.46
N GLN A 83 -7.60 -8.76 7.44
CA GLN A 83 -8.40 -8.48 6.24
C GLN A 83 -8.79 -9.71 5.44
N ARG A 84 -8.01 -10.80 5.53
CA ARG A 84 -8.34 -12.08 4.88
C ARG A 84 -9.36 -12.91 5.67
N GLY A 85 -9.89 -12.41 6.79
CA GLY A 85 -10.89 -13.11 7.60
C GLY A 85 -10.31 -14.04 8.68
N GLY A 86 -9.03 -13.89 9.04
CA GLY A 86 -8.45 -14.49 10.24
C GLY A 86 -8.26 -16.01 10.20
N SER A 87 -7.14 -16.45 9.64
CA SER A 87 -6.25 -17.47 10.22
C SER A 87 -4.91 -17.44 9.51
N ALA A 88 -3.93 -16.76 10.12
CA ALA A 88 -2.54 -17.04 9.82
C ALA A 88 -2.21 -18.43 10.34
N SER A 89 -2.08 -19.42 9.46
CA SER A 89 -1.26 -20.57 9.80
C SER A 89 0.19 -20.10 9.90
N ALA A 90 0.60 -19.82 11.13
CA ALA A 90 2.00 -19.84 11.51
C ALA A 90 2.54 -21.24 11.20
N SER A 91 3.27 -21.39 10.10
CA SER A 91 4.23 -22.49 9.95
C SER A 91 5.61 -21.92 10.27
N GLY A 92 5.83 -21.66 11.55
CA GLY A 92 7.17 -21.75 12.10
C GLY A 92 7.48 -23.24 12.25
N ASN A 93 8.49 -23.71 11.55
CA ASN A 93 9.22 -24.90 12.01
C ASN A 93 10.71 -24.59 12.03
N ALA A 94 11.14 -24.08 13.18
CA ALA A 94 12.46 -24.37 13.71
C ALA A 94 12.27 -25.28 14.93
N SER A 95 12.40 -26.59 14.76
CA SER A 95 13.54 -27.32 15.33
C SER A 95 13.46 -28.85 15.17
N SER A 96 14.64 -29.41 14.96
CA SER A 96 15.09 -30.80 15.18
C SER A 96 14.63 -31.89 14.22
N VAL A 97 15.55 -32.39 13.38
CA VAL A 97 16.02 -33.79 13.46
C VAL A 97 17.48 -33.88 13.01
N THR A 98 18.26 -34.53 13.87
CA THR A 98 19.67 -34.90 13.87
C THR A 98 20.11 -35.70 12.64
N ALA A 99 21.35 -35.48 12.19
CA ALA A 99 22.04 -36.34 11.24
C ALA A 99 22.29 -37.76 11.81
N PRO A 100 22.29 -38.79 10.96
CA PRO A 100 23.22 -39.89 11.12
C PRO A 100 24.13 -40.05 9.89
N ALA A 101 25.38 -40.35 10.19
CA ALA A 101 26.40 -40.76 9.25
C ALA A 101 26.12 -42.17 8.68
N ALA A 102 26.51 -42.38 7.42
CA ALA A 102 26.98 -43.65 6.87
C ALA A 102 27.92 -43.35 5.70
#